data_AF-A0A382VF56-F1
#
_entry.id   AF-A0A382VF56-F1
#
_cell.length_a   1.000
_cell.length_b   1.000
_cell.length_c   1.000
_cell.angle_alpha   90.00
_cell.angle_beta   90.00
_cell.angle_gamma   90.00
#
_symmetry.space_group_name_H-M   'P 1'
#
loop_
_entity.id
_entity.type
_entity.pdbx_description
1 polymer ?
#
loop_
_entity_poly.entity_id
_entity_poly.type
_entity_poly.pdbx_seq_one_letter_code
_entity_poly.pdbx_strand_id
1 'polypeptide(L)' 'MTEEERYLFDVRGYMILNQVLSEKELAALNATFDEKQERSENPNAGRARYLGLMSWGKDYRDLID' A
#
# COMPACT_ATOMS: atom_id res chain seq x y z
N MET A 1 -1.23 -19.39 -2.89
CA MET A 1 -0.45 -19.77 -1.70
C MET A 1 -0.32 -21.28 -1.68
N THR A 2 0.91 -21.80 -1.62
CA THR A 2 1.18 -23.23 -1.42
C THR A 2 1.05 -23.60 0.05
N GLU A 3 1.01 -24.90 0.35
CA GLU A 3 0.96 -25.41 1.73
C GLU A 3 2.23 -25.03 2.52
N GLU A 4 3.38 -25.04 1.85
CA GLU A 4 4.67 -24.65 2.43
C GLU A 4 4.70 -23.15 2.76
N GLU A 5 4.19 -22.30 1.87
CA GLU A 5 4.05 -20.85 2.11
C GLU A 5 3.14 -20.56 3.31
N ARG A 6 2.02 -21.30 3.41
CA ARG A 6 1.11 -21.20 4.55
C ARG A 6 1.79 -21.59 5.86
N TYR A 7 2.49 -22.72 5.87
CA TYR A 7 3.24 -23.18 7.04
C TYR A 7 4.32 -22.18 7.47
N LEU A 8 5.08 -21.63 6.53
CA LEU A 8 6.09 -20.61 6.82
C LEU A 8 5.49 -19.32 7.37
N PHE A 9 4.32 -18.92 6.88
CA PHE A 9 3.57 -17.79 7.44
C PHE A 9 3.15 -18.06 8.88
N ASP A 10 2.59 -19.24 9.17
CA ASP A 10 2.16 -19.62 10.52
C ASP A 10 3.31 -19.61 11.54
N VAL A 11 4.51 -20.05 11.11
CA VAL A 11 5.70 -20.08 11.99
C VAL A 11 6.32 -18.69 12.18
N ARG A 12 6.36 -17.85 11.13
CA ARG A 12 7.08 -16.56 11.15
C ARG A 12 6.19 -15.38 11.52
N GLY A 13 4.88 -15.51 11.36
CA GLY A 13 3.91 -14.42 11.49
C GLY A 13 3.93 -13.41 10.33
N TYR A 14 4.76 -13.64 9.30
CA TYR A 14 4.83 -12.82 8.09
C TYR A 14 5.36 -13.63 6.91
N MET A 15 5.08 -13.15 5.69
CA MET A 15 5.61 -13.69 4.45
C MET A 15 5.89 -12.56 3.46
N ILE A 16 6.90 -12.73 2.61
CA ILE A 16 7.24 -11.80 1.53
C ILE A 16 6.67 -12.37 0.24
N LEU A 17 5.70 -11.69 -0.35
CA LEU A 17 5.17 -12.00 -1.67
C LEU A 17 5.74 -10.99 -2.67
N ASN A 18 6.46 -11.49 -3.66
CA ASN A 18 7.01 -10.65 -4.73
C ASN A 18 5.95 -10.41 -5.80
N GLN A 19 5.97 -9.23 -6.41
CA GLN A 19 5.12 -8.90 -7.57
C GLN A 19 3.61 -9.08 -7.32
N VAL A 20 3.15 -8.79 -6.10
CA VAL A 20 1.71 -8.80 -5.77
C VAL A 20 0.94 -7.77 -6.60
N LEU A 21 1.58 -6.62 -6.89
CA LEU A 21 1.04 -5.58 -7.75
C LEU A 21 1.62 -5.73 -9.16
N SER A 22 0.77 -5.60 -10.16
CA SER A 22 1.22 -5.37 -11.53
C SER A 22 1.88 -4.00 -11.68
N GLU A 23 2.69 -3.83 -12.72
CA GLU A 23 3.32 -2.54 -13.03
C GLU A 23 2.29 -1.41 -13.21
N LYS A 24 1.12 -1.74 -13.78
CA LYS A 24 0.04 -0.77 -14.00
C LYS A 24 -0.60 -0.33 -12.68
N GLU A 25 -0.87 -1.26 -11.77
CA GLU A 25 -1.44 -0.94 -10.45
C GLU A 25 -0.45 -0.12 -9.63
N LEU A 26 0.83 -0.50 -9.66
CA LEU A 26 1.89 0.26 -8.98
C LEU A 26 2.01 1.68 -9.54
N ALA A 27 1.97 1.86 -10.86
CA ALA A 27 2.02 3.18 -11.48
C ALA A 27 0.82 4.05 -11.10
N ALA A 28 -0.40 3.48 -11.04
CA ALA A 28 -1.61 4.21 -10.66
C ALA A 28 -1.57 4.68 -9.20
N LEU A 29 -1.11 3.81 -8.29
CA LEU A 29 -0.92 4.13 -6.88
C LEU A 29 0.11 5.25 -6.70
N ASN A 30 1.26 5.16 -7.37
CA ASN A 30 2.31 6.19 -7.30
C ASN A 30 1.82 7.55 -7.81
N ALA A 31 1.10 7.59 -8.94
CA ALA A 31 0.56 8.84 -9.46
C ALA A 31 -0.43 9.50 -8.49
N THR A 32 -1.27 8.69 -7.83
CA THR A 32 -2.19 9.18 -6.79
C THR A 32 -1.42 9.70 -5.57
N PHE A 33 -0.36 9.00 -5.16
CA PHE A 33 0.50 9.43 -4.07
C PHE A 33 1.11 10.81 -4.35
N ASP A 34 1.69 10.98 -5.53
CA ASP A 34 2.34 12.22 -5.95
C ASP A 34 1.36 13.39 -5.94
N GLU A 35 0.15 13.20 -6.50
CA GLU A 35 -0.90 14.24 -6.49
C GLU A 35 -1.30 14.65 -5.07
N LYS A 36 -1.49 13.68 -4.16
CA LYS A 36 -1.88 13.95 -2.77
C LYS A 36 -0.76 14.60 -1.98
N GLN A 37 0.48 14.26 -2.29
CA GLN A 37 1.66 14.87 -1.69
C GLN A 37 1.79 16.34 -2.10
N GLU A 38 1.61 16.65 -3.39
CA GLU A 38 1.65 18.03 -3.91
C GLU A 38 0.54 18.91 -3.32
N ARG A 39 -0.66 18.35 -3.14
CA ARG A 39 -1.80 19.07 -2.53
C ARG A 39 -1.70 19.23 -1.01
N SER A 40 -0.68 18.67 -0.36
CA SER A 40 -0.58 18.71 1.10
C SER A 40 -0.18 20.11 1.59
N GLU A 41 -1.10 20.76 2.31
CA GLU A 41 -0.93 22.12 2.85
C GLU A 41 0.17 22.24 3.93
N ASN A 42 0.59 21.12 4.53
CA ASN A 42 1.62 21.12 5.58
C ASN A 42 2.76 20.13 5.28
N PRO A 43 3.81 20.56 4.58
CA PRO A 43 4.97 19.73 4.25
C PRO A 43 5.66 19.08 5.47
N ASN A 44 5.52 19.68 6.65
CA ASN A 44 6.16 19.24 7.90
C ASN A 44 5.28 18.33 8.77
N ALA A 45 4.05 18.00 8.34
CA ALA A 45 3.15 17.14 9.11
C ALA A 45 3.58 15.65 9.14
N GLY A 46 4.68 15.29 8.48
CA GLY A 46 5.30 13.97 8.57
C GLY A 46 4.31 12.83 8.28
N ARG A 47 4.19 11.88 9.22
CA ARG A 47 3.30 10.71 9.11
C ARG A 47 1.80 11.04 9.25
N ALA A 48 1.45 12.17 9.86
CA ALA A 48 0.05 12.55 10.07
C ALA A 48 -0.70 12.82 8.75
N ARG A 49 0.03 13.12 7.66
CA ARG A 49 -0.53 13.35 6.32
C ARG A 49 -1.16 12.12 5.68
N TYR A 50 -0.76 10.93 6.11
CA TYR A 50 -1.18 9.65 5.52
C TYR A 50 -2.23 8.93 6.38
N LEU A 51 -2.78 9.58 7.41
CA LEU A 51 -3.85 9.00 8.22
C LEU A 51 -5.16 8.78 7.42
N GLY A 52 -5.30 9.48 6.29
CA GLY A 52 -6.45 9.39 5.40
C GLY A 52 -6.28 8.47 4.18
N LEU A 53 -5.38 7.50 4.18
CA LEU A 53 -5.14 6.63 3.00
C LEU A 53 -6.43 5.98 2.44
N MET A 54 -7.36 5.62 3.32
CA MET A 54 -8.65 5.05 2.93
C MET A 54 -9.52 6.00 2.08
N SER A 55 -9.27 7.31 2.10
CA SER A 55 -10.00 8.30 1.29
C SER A 55 -9.32 8.60 -0.05
N TRP A 56 -8.19 7.95 -0.36
CA TRP A 56 -7.40 8.26 -1.57
C TRP A 56 -7.89 7.56 -2.83
N GLY A 57 -8.78 6.57 -2.70
CA GLY A 57 -9.37 5.90 -3.85
C GLY A 57 -9.81 4.48 -3.52
N LYS A 58 -10.25 3.75 -4.54
CA LYS A 58 -10.50 2.31 -4.42
C LYS A 58 -9.17 1.55 -4.33
N ASP A 59 -8.20 1.89 -5.19
CA ASP A 59 -6.91 1.22 -5.28
C ASP A 59 -6.15 1.17 -3.95
N TYR A 60 -6.20 2.26 -3.16
CA TYR A 60 -5.59 2.29 -1.81
C TYR A 60 -6.37 1.50 -0.75
N ARG A 61 -7.69 1.36 -0.89
CA ARG A 61 -8.51 0.53 0.00
C ARG A 61 -8.26 -0.95 -0.27
N ASP A 62 -8.15 -1.32 -1.54
CA ASP A 62 -7.85 -2.68 -1.99
C ASP A 62 -6.46 -3.19 -1.54
N LEU A 63 -5.56 -2.31 -1.06
CA LEU A 63 -4.28 -2.71 -0.46
C LEU A 63 -4.41 -3.24 0.96
N ILE A 64 -5.50 -2.91 1.66
CA ILE A 64 -5.69 -3.17 3.08
C ILE A 64 -6.84 -4.17 3.32
N ASP A 65 -7.81 -4.20 2.40
CA ASP A 65 -8.90 -5.18 2.33
C ASP A 65 -8.38 -6.55 1.86
#